data_AF-A0A8J5XSK1-F1
#
_entry.id   AF-A0A8J5XSK1-F1
#
_cell.length_a   1.000
_cell.length_b   1.000
_cell.length_c   1.000
_cell.angle_alpha   90.00
_cell.angle_beta   90.00
_cell.angle_gamma   90.00
#
_symmetry.space_group_name_H-M   'P 1'
#
loop_
_entity.id
_entity.type
_entity.pdbx_description
1 polymer ?
#
loop_
_entity_poly.entity_id
_entity_poly.type
_entity_poly.pdbx_seq_one_letter_code
_entity_poly.pdbx_strand_id
1 'polypeptide(L)'
;MASRPAGTDPAGGILPGFAVDVSHQEIDQILTELEEIYFNQPTPWLAVKAIGQMLAHMWYEDLDEFEDALKGSFEDFVRALPHCETEEQDGRLVFRIKPPAPLAERRQLTLTLHIASSADLRRVLLKAPDARIEIPEMEFEIGVDSKRAINTLYNHLAVAKQNLSFHAEANAAAIAAEEHLAILETVDQLEKRLDVDAPFTIVVHDPSGLTELKPADGARFEWGAPAVGRDADRTQMRMEGLPEPATMAADADGAAPVADAADAD
;
A
#
# COMPACT_ATOMS: atom_id res chain seq x y z
N MET A 1 2.01 2.01 -40.85
CA MET A 1 0.63 2.50 -40.70
C MET A 1 -0.25 1.35 -40.26
N ALA A 2 -0.61 1.30 -38.98
CA ALA A 2 -1.78 0.58 -38.47
C ALA A 2 -2.12 1.23 -37.12
N SER A 3 -3.28 1.85 -37.06
CA SER A 3 -3.84 2.55 -35.91
C SER A 3 -4.82 1.67 -35.15
N ARG A 4 -4.94 1.97 -33.84
CA ARG A 4 -6.07 1.81 -32.90
C ARG A 4 -6.22 0.47 -32.13
N PRO A 5 -6.88 0.49 -30.95
CA PRO A 5 -7.64 1.62 -30.36
C PRO A 5 -7.12 2.15 -29.01
N ALA A 6 -7.23 3.47 -28.88
CA ALA A 6 -7.35 4.15 -27.60
C ALA A 6 -8.63 3.67 -26.91
N GLY A 7 -8.47 3.01 -25.77
CA GLY A 7 -9.53 2.81 -24.80
C GLY A 7 -9.78 4.13 -24.10
N THR A 8 -11.02 4.59 -24.18
CA THR A 8 -11.59 5.71 -23.46
C THR A 8 -11.37 5.56 -21.96
N ASP A 9 -10.55 6.43 -21.38
CA ASP A 9 -10.63 6.79 -19.96
C ASP A 9 -12.00 7.42 -19.69
N PRO A 10 -12.84 6.86 -18.81
CA PRO A 10 -13.94 7.62 -18.27
C PRO A 10 -13.39 8.67 -17.30
N ALA A 11 -13.88 9.88 -17.48
CA ALA A 11 -13.50 11.09 -16.79
C ALA A 11 -13.53 11.00 -15.25
N GLY A 12 -12.55 11.63 -14.62
CA GLY A 12 -12.74 12.57 -13.50
C GLY A 12 -13.55 12.07 -12.30
N GLY A 13 -12.88 11.39 -11.38
CA GLY A 13 -13.34 11.20 -10.00
C GLY A 13 -12.12 11.03 -9.12
N ILE A 14 -11.92 11.97 -8.19
CA ILE A 14 -10.84 11.95 -7.20
C ILE A 14 -10.89 10.64 -6.43
N LEU A 15 -9.84 9.81 -6.53
CA LEU A 15 -9.57 8.75 -5.55
C LEU A 15 -8.21 9.05 -4.91
N PRO A 16 -8.20 9.82 -3.80
CA PRO A 16 -7.00 10.15 -3.06
C PRO A 16 -6.70 9.00 -2.10
N GLY A 17 -5.45 8.56 -2.08
CA GLY A 17 -5.00 7.39 -1.35
C GLY A 17 -5.01 7.56 0.16
N PHE A 18 -6.19 7.52 0.79
CA PHE A 18 -6.50 7.96 2.16
C PHE A 18 -6.75 9.46 2.27
N ALA A 19 -7.72 9.87 3.09
CA ALA A 19 -7.79 11.28 3.47
C ALA A 19 -6.52 11.64 4.24
N VAL A 20 -5.98 12.82 3.93
CA VAL A 20 -4.74 13.38 4.49
C VAL A 20 -4.78 13.53 6.03
N ASP A 21 -5.96 13.38 6.63
CA ASP A 21 -6.23 13.64 8.04
C ASP A 21 -6.55 12.38 8.86
N VAL A 22 -6.45 11.17 8.27
CA VAL A 22 -6.50 9.93 9.08
C VAL A 22 -5.15 9.78 9.77
N SER A 23 -5.15 9.51 11.07
CA SER A 23 -3.90 9.39 11.81
C SER A 23 -3.07 8.22 11.27
N HIS A 24 -1.75 8.42 11.12
CA HIS A 24 -0.86 7.35 10.65
C HIS A 24 -0.93 6.11 11.54
N GLN A 25 -1.20 6.28 12.84
CA GLN A 25 -1.34 5.20 13.81
C GLN A 25 -2.60 4.37 13.54
N GLU A 26 -3.74 5.00 13.26
CA GLU A 26 -4.97 4.29 12.89
C GLU A 26 -4.78 3.54 11.56
N ILE A 27 -4.17 4.18 10.56
CA ILE A 27 -3.87 3.53 9.28
C ILE A 27 -2.98 2.30 9.48
N ASP A 28 -1.89 2.43 10.22
CA ASP A 28 -0.97 1.31 10.50
C ASP A 28 -1.67 0.18 11.26
N GLN A 29 -2.55 0.50 12.20
CA GLN A 29 -3.34 -0.48 12.94
C GLN A 29 -4.32 -1.21 12.03
N ILE A 30 -5.10 -0.48 11.23
CA ILE A 30 -6.06 -1.05 10.26
C ILE A 30 -5.33 -1.96 9.27
N LEU A 31 -4.19 -1.52 8.74
CA LEU A 31 -3.39 -2.32 7.81
C LEU A 31 -2.83 -3.58 8.44
N THR A 32 -2.28 -3.47 9.65
CA THR A 32 -1.74 -4.62 10.39
C THR A 32 -2.82 -5.68 10.56
N GLU A 33 -4.01 -5.26 10.97
CA GLU A 33 -5.12 -6.15 11.26
C GLU A 33 -5.78 -6.71 9.99
N LEU A 34 -5.88 -5.89 8.93
CA LEU A 34 -6.27 -6.35 7.60
C LEU A 34 -5.37 -7.48 7.10
N GLU A 35 -4.05 -7.30 7.23
CA GLU A 35 -3.06 -8.30 6.85
C GLU A 35 -3.13 -9.55 7.73
N GLU A 36 -3.26 -9.38 9.04
CA GLU A 36 -3.40 -10.51 9.98
C GLU A 36 -4.66 -11.32 9.69
N ILE A 37 -5.80 -10.66 9.45
CA ILE A 37 -7.01 -11.34 8.99
C ILE A 37 -6.72 -12.06 7.68
N TYR A 38 -6.16 -11.38 6.68
CA TYR A 38 -5.88 -11.95 5.36
C TYR A 38 -5.03 -13.22 5.44
N PHE A 39 -3.93 -13.20 6.19
CA PHE A 39 -3.00 -14.32 6.31
C PHE A 39 -3.54 -15.48 7.16
N ASN A 40 -4.58 -15.26 7.97
CA ASN A 40 -5.24 -16.30 8.76
C ASN A 40 -6.46 -16.92 8.05
N GLN A 41 -6.85 -16.43 6.86
CA GLN A 41 -7.94 -17.02 6.08
C GLN A 41 -7.44 -18.12 5.13
N PRO A 42 -8.25 -19.16 4.86
CA PRO A 42 -7.87 -20.25 3.98
C PRO A 42 -7.92 -19.87 2.48
N THR A 43 -8.72 -18.88 2.09
CA THR A 43 -8.93 -18.52 0.67
C THR A 43 -8.07 -17.34 0.22
N PRO A 44 -7.55 -17.34 -1.03
CA PRO A 44 -6.74 -16.24 -1.57
C PRO A 44 -7.49 -14.93 -1.76
N TRP A 45 -8.77 -15.02 -2.07
CA TRP A 45 -9.64 -13.89 -2.34
C TRP A 45 -10.63 -13.75 -1.20
N LEU A 46 -10.67 -12.56 -0.60
CA LEU A 46 -11.57 -12.24 0.50
C LEU A 46 -12.53 -11.13 0.05
N ALA A 47 -13.80 -11.26 0.43
CA ALA A 47 -14.81 -10.24 0.14
C ALA A 47 -14.51 -8.96 0.93
N VAL A 48 -14.29 -7.85 0.23
CA VAL A 48 -13.91 -6.56 0.83
C VAL A 48 -14.92 -6.14 1.88
N LYS A 49 -16.22 -6.18 1.55
CA LYS A 49 -17.29 -5.83 2.48
C LYS A 49 -17.30 -6.67 3.76
N ALA A 50 -17.05 -7.98 3.64
CA ALA A 50 -17.02 -8.86 4.82
C ALA A 50 -15.84 -8.53 5.74
N ILE A 51 -14.67 -8.27 5.16
CA ILE A 51 -13.47 -7.88 5.93
C ILE A 51 -13.65 -6.48 6.53
N GLY A 52 -14.23 -5.54 5.80
CA GLY A 52 -14.56 -4.20 6.31
C GLY A 52 -15.50 -4.28 7.52
N GLN A 53 -16.53 -5.13 7.46
CA GLN A 53 -17.40 -5.39 8.61
C GLN A 53 -16.61 -6.00 9.78
N MET A 54 -15.77 -7.02 9.54
CA MET A 54 -14.95 -7.61 10.61
C MET A 54 -14.02 -6.60 11.28
N LEU A 55 -13.36 -5.74 10.51
CA LEU A 55 -12.51 -4.66 11.03
C LEU A 55 -13.32 -3.63 11.82
N ALA A 56 -14.47 -3.20 11.28
CA ALA A 56 -15.36 -2.26 11.95
C ALA A 56 -15.73 -2.76 13.35
N HIS A 57 -16.16 -4.03 13.50
CA HIS A 57 -16.56 -4.59 14.79
C HIS A 57 -15.46 -4.64 15.86
N MET A 58 -14.19 -4.40 15.50
CA MET A 58 -13.08 -4.38 16.47
C MET A 58 -12.93 -3.03 17.18
N TRP A 59 -13.23 -1.92 16.51
CA TRP A 59 -12.99 -0.56 17.06
C TRP A 59 -14.11 0.45 16.82
N TYR A 60 -15.09 0.12 15.99
CA TYR A 60 -16.19 0.98 15.57
C TYR A 60 -17.54 0.29 15.83
N GLU A 61 -18.62 1.06 15.94
CA GLU A 61 -19.98 0.57 16.15
C GLU A 61 -20.48 -0.18 14.90
N ASP A 62 -20.22 0.36 13.71
CA ASP A 62 -20.60 -0.23 12.44
C ASP A 62 -19.64 0.17 11.29
N LEU A 63 -19.96 -0.33 10.09
CA LEU A 63 -19.16 -0.06 8.89
C LEU A 63 -19.24 1.43 8.47
N ASP A 64 -20.35 2.10 8.74
CA ASP A 64 -20.53 3.50 8.32
C ASP A 64 -19.63 4.40 9.18
N GLU A 65 -19.56 4.18 10.50
CA GLU A 65 -18.62 4.88 11.40
C GLU A 65 -17.16 4.61 11.02
N PHE A 66 -16.83 3.36 10.66
CA PHE A 66 -15.49 3.01 10.19
C PHE A 66 -15.11 3.75 8.89
N GLU A 67 -16.02 3.78 7.91
CA GLU A 67 -15.80 4.50 6.65
C GLU A 67 -15.73 6.03 6.85
N ASP A 68 -16.48 6.57 7.81
CA ASP A 68 -16.37 7.97 8.23
C ASP A 68 -15.01 8.29 8.87
N ALA A 69 -14.43 7.36 9.62
CA ALA A 69 -13.08 7.48 10.17
C ALA A 69 -12.00 7.42 9.06
N LEU A 70 -12.18 6.52 8.08
CA LEU A 70 -11.36 6.46 6.86
C LEU A 70 -11.54 7.66 5.93
N LYS A 71 -12.61 8.44 6.13
CA LYS A 71 -13.06 9.54 5.26
C LYS A 71 -13.28 9.05 3.82
N GLY A 72 -13.80 7.84 3.66
CA GLY A 72 -14.02 7.19 2.38
C GLY A 72 -14.46 5.74 2.58
N SER A 73 -14.91 5.10 1.51
CA SER A 73 -15.35 3.71 1.60
C SER A 73 -14.17 2.78 1.89
N PHE A 74 -14.42 1.67 2.58
CA PHE A 74 -13.40 0.64 2.79
C PHE A 74 -13.00 -0.01 1.45
N GLU A 75 -13.91 -0.03 0.47
CA GLU A 75 -13.60 -0.46 -0.89
C GLU A 75 -12.54 0.42 -1.55
N ASP A 76 -12.67 1.74 -1.44
CA ASP A 76 -11.69 2.68 -1.97
C ASP A 76 -10.36 2.59 -1.21
N PHE A 77 -10.41 2.38 0.11
CA PHE A 77 -9.23 2.12 0.93
C PHE A 77 -8.44 0.91 0.40
N VAL A 78 -9.10 -0.24 0.23
CA VAL A 78 -8.44 -1.46 -0.27
C VAL A 78 -7.92 -1.27 -1.70
N ARG A 79 -8.68 -0.57 -2.55
CA ARG A 79 -8.24 -0.22 -3.92
C ARG A 79 -7.04 0.71 -3.92
N ALA A 80 -6.85 1.56 -2.91
CA ALA A 80 -5.70 2.45 -2.82
C ALA A 80 -4.40 1.73 -2.43
N LEU A 81 -4.48 0.53 -1.84
CA LEU A 81 -3.31 -0.22 -1.40
C LEU A 81 -2.46 -0.70 -2.58
N PRO A 82 -1.16 -0.34 -2.66
CA PRO A 82 -0.31 -0.72 -3.79
C PRO A 82 -0.14 -2.24 -3.92
N HIS A 83 0.01 -2.92 -2.79
CA HIS A 83 0.23 -4.37 -2.71
C HIS A 83 -1.05 -5.23 -2.78
N CYS A 84 -2.22 -4.61 -2.93
CA CYS A 84 -3.49 -5.32 -3.09
C CYS A 84 -3.93 -5.36 -4.56
N GLU A 85 -4.55 -6.47 -4.93
CA GLU A 85 -5.31 -6.63 -6.16
C GLU A 85 -6.78 -6.80 -5.83
N THR A 86 -7.66 -6.20 -6.63
CA THR A 86 -9.12 -6.25 -6.44
C THR A 86 -9.81 -6.73 -7.71
N GLU A 87 -10.85 -7.52 -7.56
CA GLU A 87 -11.66 -8.06 -8.67
C GLU A 87 -13.15 -8.08 -8.28
N GLU A 88 -14.05 -8.01 -9.26
CA GLU A 88 -15.47 -8.30 -9.05
C GLU A 88 -15.74 -9.78 -9.32
N GLN A 89 -16.18 -10.51 -8.29
CA GLN A 89 -16.57 -11.92 -8.38
C GLN A 89 -17.99 -12.08 -7.83
N ASP A 90 -18.89 -12.67 -8.63
CA ASP A 90 -20.30 -12.88 -8.28
C ASP A 90 -21.02 -11.63 -7.75
N GLY A 91 -20.71 -10.46 -8.33
CA GLY A 91 -21.28 -9.17 -7.93
C GLY A 91 -20.76 -8.63 -6.59
N ARG A 92 -19.63 -9.14 -6.11
CA ARG A 92 -18.95 -8.68 -4.89
C ARG A 92 -17.52 -8.25 -5.22
N LEU A 93 -17.08 -7.16 -4.60
CA LEU A 93 -15.67 -6.78 -4.64
C LEU A 93 -14.87 -7.73 -3.72
N VAL A 94 -13.88 -8.39 -4.28
CA VAL A 94 -12.93 -9.22 -3.55
C VAL A 94 -11.52 -8.65 -3.69
N PHE A 95 -10.65 -8.94 -2.73
CA PHE A 95 -9.24 -8.56 -2.79
C PHE A 95 -8.31 -9.71 -2.42
N ARG A 96 -7.06 -9.60 -2.88
CA ARG A 96 -5.94 -10.41 -2.44
C ARG A 96 -4.71 -9.55 -2.22
N ILE A 97 -3.84 -9.97 -1.31
CA ILE A 97 -2.51 -9.40 -1.15
C ILE A 97 -1.55 -10.11 -2.10
N LYS A 98 -0.83 -9.34 -2.92
CA LYS A 98 0.16 -9.89 -3.86
C LYS A 98 1.31 -10.53 -3.09
N PRO A 99 1.65 -11.80 -3.37
CA PRO A 99 2.90 -12.34 -2.89
C PRO A 99 4.06 -11.61 -3.55
N PRO A 100 5.07 -11.14 -2.79
CA PRO A 100 6.25 -10.56 -3.40
C PRO A 100 7.01 -11.65 -4.16
N ALA A 101 7.53 -11.33 -5.35
CA ALA A 101 8.40 -12.26 -6.10
C ALA A 101 9.61 -12.66 -5.23
N PRO A 102 10.25 -13.83 -5.38
CA PRO A 102 11.44 -14.19 -4.59
C PRO A 102 12.57 -13.14 -4.71
N LEU A 103 13.36 -12.92 -3.66
CA LEU A 103 14.45 -11.91 -3.67
C LEU A 103 15.41 -12.09 -4.88
N ALA A 104 15.71 -13.33 -5.26
CA ALA A 104 16.58 -13.67 -6.39
C ALA A 104 16.06 -13.16 -7.75
N GLU A 105 14.75 -12.97 -7.88
CA GLU A 105 14.09 -12.49 -9.09
C GLU A 105 13.91 -10.96 -9.09
N ARG A 106 14.02 -10.32 -7.92
CA ARG A 106 13.87 -8.87 -7.77
C ARG A 106 15.10 -8.10 -8.25
N ARG A 107 14.90 -6.80 -8.47
CA ARG A 107 15.92 -5.81 -8.83
C ARG A 107 15.81 -4.61 -7.91
N GLN A 108 16.94 -3.97 -7.64
CA GLN A 108 16.97 -2.70 -6.92
C GLN A 108 16.16 -1.66 -7.68
N LEU A 109 15.37 -0.87 -6.97
CA LEU A 109 14.50 0.16 -7.54
C LEU A 109 15.00 1.55 -7.12
N THR A 110 15.12 2.44 -8.09
CA THR A 110 15.11 3.89 -7.87
C THR A 110 13.81 4.44 -8.45
N LEU A 111 12.95 4.92 -7.57
CA LEU A 111 11.67 5.54 -7.90
C LEU A 111 11.81 7.05 -7.77
N THR A 112 11.58 7.80 -8.84
CA THR A 112 11.64 9.28 -8.85
C THR A 112 10.28 9.87 -9.16
N LEU A 113 9.81 10.80 -8.33
CA LEU A 113 8.58 11.55 -8.51
C LEU A 113 8.84 13.05 -8.46
N HIS A 114 8.21 13.79 -9.36
CA HIS A 114 8.12 15.24 -9.28
C HIS A 114 6.81 15.62 -8.60
N ILE A 115 6.88 16.28 -7.45
CA ILE A 115 5.74 16.74 -6.66
C ILE A 115 5.45 18.17 -7.06
N ALA A 116 4.31 18.41 -7.69
CA ALA A 116 3.90 19.75 -8.14
C ALA A 116 2.53 20.18 -7.58
N SER A 117 1.84 19.29 -6.89
CA SER A 117 0.53 19.56 -6.30
C SER A 117 0.28 18.74 -5.03
N SER A 118 -0.64 19.18 -4.18
CA SER A 118 -1.08 18.38 -3.03
C SER A 118 -1.73 17.04 -3.44
N ALA A 119 -2.18 16.89 -4.70
CA ALA A 119 -2.67 15.62 -5.21
C ALA A 119 -1.53 14.58 -5.35
N ASP A 120 -0.32 15.02 -5.69
CA ASP A 120 0.83 14.13 -5.75
C ASP A 120 1.21 13.59 -4.37
N LEU A 121 1.08 14.41 -3.32
CA LEU A 121 1.31 13.98 -1.94
C LEU A 121 0.28 12.99 -1.41
N ARG A 122 -0.89 12.85 -2.06
CA ARG A 122 -1.94 11.89 -1.70
C ARG A 122 -1.74 10.50 -2.31
N ARG A 123 -0.66 10.28 -3.05
CA ARG A 123 -0.31 8.94 -3.55
C ARG A 123 0.11 8.05 -2.39
N VAL A 124 -0.35 6.80 -2.39
CA VAL A 124 0.04 5.78 -1.41
C VAL A 124 1.36 5.18 -1.82
N LEU A 125 2.34 5.26 -0.93
CA LEU A 125 3.63 4.61 -1.04
C LEU A 125 3.69 3.47 -0.02
N LEU A 126 3.90 2.25 -0.52
CA LEU A 126 4.47 1.16 0.27
C LEU A 126 5.99 1.36 0.25
N LYS A 127 6.55 1.86 1.36
CA LYS A 127 7.98 1.97 1.57
C LYS A 127 8.51 0.64 2.10
N ALA A 128 9.43 0.02 1.36
CA ALA A 128 10.10 -1.20 1.82
C ALA A 128 10.95 -0.93 3.09
N PRO A 129 11.20 -1.96 3.92
CA PRO A 129 11.99 -1.80 5.14
C PRO A 129 13.40 -1.25 4.87
N ASP A 130 14.05 -1.73 3.81
CA ASP A 130 15.41 -1.33 3.41
C ASP A 130 15.45 -0.11 2.47
N ALA A 131 14.27 0.45 2.13
CA ALA A 131 14.21 1.64 1.31
C ALA A 131 14.51 2.91 2.12
N ARG A 132 14.96 3.95 1.44
CA ARG A 132 15.08 5.31 1.98
C ARG A 132 14.39 6.31 1.05
N ILE A 133 13.83 7.37 1.59
CA ILE A 133 13.17 8.44 0.84
C ILE A 133 14.04 9.68 0.93
N GLU A 134 14.46 10.21 -0.21
CA GLU A 134 15.32 11.38 -0.33
C GLU A 134 14.54 12.56 -0.92
N ILE A 135 14.78 13.77 -0.39
CA ILE A 135 14.37 15.05 -0.99
C ILE A 135 15.66 15.83 -1.32
N PRO A 136 16.17 15.73 -2.56
CA PRO A 136 17.47 16.29 -2.92
C PRO A 136 17.57 17.80 -2.72
N GLU A 137 16.48 18.54 -2.96
CA GLU A 137 16.45 20.01 -2.88
C GLU A 137 16.67 20.57 -1.46
N MET A 138 16.59 19.71 -0.43
CA MET A 138 16.87 20.08 0.96
C MET A 138 17.88 19.15 1.63
N GLU A 139 18.57 18.30 0.85
CA GLU A 139 19.56 17.33 1.35
C GLU A 139 19.03 16.48 2.52
N PHE A 140 17.75 16.10 2.45
CA PHE A 140 17.05 15.38 3.52
C PHE A 140 16.75 13.94 3.12
N GLU A 141 16.84 13.03 4.09
CA GLU A 141 16.53 11.62 3.90
C GLU A 141 15.75 11.03 5.08
N ILE A 142 14.71 10.26 4.76
CA ILE A 142 14.06 9.31 5.67
C ILE A 142 14.72 7.96 5.48
N GLY A 143 15.43 7.50 6.52
CA GLY A 143 16.22 6.27 6.48
C GLY A 143 15.42 4.97 6.42
N VAL A 144 16.16 3.87 6.55
CA VAL A 144 15.61 2.51 6.65
C VAL A 144 14.87 2.29 7.98
N ASP A 145 13.96 1.32 8.02
CA ASP A 145 13.21 0.96 9.23
C ASP A 145 13.15 -0.58 9.39
N SER A 146 12.84 -1.04 10.59
CA SER A 146 12.58 -2.43 10.96
C SER A 146 11.43 -3.07 10.18
N LYS A 147 10.39 -2.31 9.82
CA LYS A 147 9.17 -2.78 9.15
C LYS A 147 8.91 -2.00 7.85
N ARG A 148 8.06 -2.56 7.00
CA ARG A 148 7.49 -1.82 5.86
C ARG A 148 6.44 -0.84 6.37
N ALA A 149 6.23 0.25 5.65
CA ALA A 149 5.20 1.24 5.97
C ALA A 149 4.37 1.55 4.71
N ILE A 150 3.05 1.60 4.85
CA ILE A 150 2.13 1.93 3.74
C ILE A 150 1.36 3.16 4.15
N ASN A 151 1.63 4.28 3.48
CA ASN A 151 0.97 5.54 3.80
C ASN A 151 1.01 6.49 2.60
N THR A 152 0.32 7.62 2.69
CA THR A 152 0.49 8.70 1.72
C THR A 152 1.91 9.25 1.76
N LEU A 153 2.40 9.77 0.62
CA LEU A 153 3.65 10.54 0.60
C LEU A 153 3.61 11.69 1.61
N TYR A 154 2.46 12.37 1.73
CA TYR A 154 2.23 13.37 2.77
C TYR A 154 2.55 12.84 4.17
N ASN A 155 1.96 11.71 4.56
CA ASN A 155 2.10 11.16 5.91
C ASN A 155 3.51 10.65 6.18
N HIS A 156 4.22 10.10 5.20
CA HIS A 156 5.65 9.77 5.35
C HIS A 156 6.47 11.02 5.72
N LEU A 157 6.22 12.15 5.04
CA LEU A 157 6.91 13.42 5.34
C LEU A 157 6.44 14.04 6.66
N ALA A 158 5.15 13.98 6.97
CA ALA A 158 4.59 14.52 8.21
C ALA A 158 5.13 13.79 9.45
N VAL A 159 5.25 12.46 9.39
CA VAL A 159 5.87 11.66 10.44
C VAL A 159 7.35 12.00 10.59
N ALA A 160 8.09 12.16 9.49
CA ALA A 160 9.49 12.55 9.53
C ALA A 160 9.69 13.93 10.19
N LYS A 161 8.85 14.91 9.81
CA LYS A 161 8.81 16.25 10.42
C LYS A 161 8.53 16.17 11.92
N GLN A 162 7.51 15.42 12.33
CA GLN A 162 7.14 15.26 13.73
C GLN A 162 8.26 14.61 14.55
N ASN A 163 8.89 13.56 14.03
CA ASN A 163 10.02 12.88 14.68
C ASN A 163 11.21 13.82 14.88
N LEU A 164 11.56 14.63 13.86
CA LEU A 164 12.62 15.63 13.97
C LEU A 164 12.28 16.72 15.00
N SER A 165 11.04 17.22 15.01
CA SER A 165 10.59 18.24 15.96
C SER A 165 10.69 17.73 17.40
N PHE A 166 10.19 16.51 17.67
CA PHE A 166 10.30 15.89 18.98
C PHE A 166 11.74 15.63 19.39
N HIS A 167 12.60 15.23 18.45
CA HIS A 167 14.02 15.05 18.74
C HIS A 167 14.68 16.37 19.17
N ALA A 168 14.41 17.47 18.45
CA ALA A 168 14.93 18.80 18.80
C ALA A 168 14.46 19.24 20.19
N GLU A 169 13.16 19.11 20.49
CA GLU A 169 12.58 19.49 21.78
C GLU A 169 13.14 18.66 22.94
N ALA A 170 13.15 17.32 22.80
CA ALA A 170 13.60 16.42 23.85
C ALA A 170 15.10 16.54 24.15
N ASN A 171 15.90 16.99 23.18
CA ASN A 171 17.35 17.09 23.29
C ASN A 171 17.88 18.53 23.31
N ALA A 172 17.00 19.54 23.45
CA ALA A 172 17.37 20.96 23.35
C ALA A 172 18.52 21.39 24.27
N ALA A 173 18.68 20.75 25.44
CA ALA A 173 19.78 21.02 26.38
C ALA A 173 21.06 20.21 26.10
N ALA A 174 20.99 19.18 25.27
CA ALA A 174 22.07 18.23 25.01
C ALA A 174 22.75 18.43 23.65
N ILE A 175 22.05 19.02 22.67
CA ILE A 175 22.62 19.33 21.35
C ILE A 175 23.15 20.77 21.30
N ALA A 176 24.10 21.02 20.39
CA ALA A 176 24.64 22.37 20.19
C ALA A 176 23.55 23.30 19.65
N ALA A 177 23.61 24.59 20.01
CA ALA A 177 22.60 25.56 19.58
C ALA A 177 22.51 25.67 18.04
N GLU A 178 23.65 25.58 17.35
CA GLU A 178 23.72 25.59 15.88
C GLU A 178 23.02 24.37 15.26
N GLU A 179 23.23 23.19 15.83
CA GLU A 179 22.57 21.94 15.41
C GLU A 179 21.07 21.99 15.68
N HIS A 180 20.65 22.46 16.85
CA HIS A 180 19.23 22.67 17.18
C HIS A 180 18.55 23.60 16.17
N LEU A 181 19.19 24.72 15.81
CA LEU A 181 18.67 25.65 14.81
C LEU A 181 18.55 25.01 13.42
N ALA A 182 19.54 24.21 13.00
CA ALA A 182 19.52 23.51 11.72
C ALA A 182 18.39 22.45 11.64
N ILE A 183 18.10 21.76 12.75
CA ILE A 183 16.96 20.83 12.81
C ILE A 183 15.64 21.60 12.67
N LEU A 184 15.47 22.71 13.40
CA LEU A 184 14.26 23.52 13.29
C LEU A 184 14.07 24.12 11.88
N GLU A 185 15.16 24.52 11.23
CA GLU A 185 15.11 24.96 9.83
C GLU A 185 14.67 23.82 8.90
N THR A 186 15.16 22.61 9.12
CA THR A 186 14.74 21.42 8.35
C THR A 186 13.25 21.12 8.56
N VAL A 187 12.75 21.27 9.79
CA VAL A 187 11.31 21.12 10.12
C VAL A 187 10.47 22.16 9.37
N ASP A 188 10.88 23.42 9.34
CA ASP A 188 10.22 24.48 8.57
C ASP A 188 10.25 24.21 7.05
N GLN A 189 11.37 23.69 6.55
CA GLN A 189 11.47 23.28 5.15
C GLN A 189 10.51 22.13 4.82
N LEU A 190 10.38 21.12 5.68
CA LEU A 190 9.42 20.02 5.52
C LEU A 190 7.97 20.52 5.52
N GLU A 191 7.62 21.48 6.38
CA GLU A 191 6.29 22.12 6.39
C GLU A 191 5.94 22.68 5.01
N LYS A 192 6.84 23.47 4.42
CA LYS A 192 6.66 24.06 3.09
C LYS A 192 6.49 23.02 1.98
N ARG A 193 7.08 21.82 2.14
CA ARG A 193 6.92 20.71 1.18
C ARG A 193 5.57 20.01 1.34
N LEU A 194 5.05 19.92 2.57
CA LEU A 194 3.70 19.40 2.83
C LEU A 194 2.62 20.30 2.21
N ASP A 195 2.83 21.62 2.23
CA ASP A 195 1.95 22.60 1.56
C ASP A 195 2.18 22.69 0.04
N VAL A 196 3.29 22.14 -0.45
CA VAL A 196 3.73 22.22 -1.85
C VAL A 196 3.89 23.68 -2.31
N ASP A 197 4.50 24.52 -1.47
CA ASP A 197 4.78 25.94 -1.77
C ASP A 197 5.60 26.11 -3.05
N ALA A 198 6.46 25.15 -3.36
CA ALA A 198 7.19 25.05 -4.60
C ALA A 198 7.33 23.57 -5.02
N PRO A 199 7.37 23.25 -6.32
CA PRO A 199 7.62 21.89 -6.78
C PRO A 199 8.96 21.35 -6.31
N PHE A 200 9.01 20.07 -5.97
CA PHE A 200 10.22 19.38 -5.49
C PHE A 200 10.23 17.92 -5.96
N THR A 201 11.31 17.20 -5.64
CA THR A 201 11.52 15.83 -6.07
C THR A 201 11.55 14.90 -4.87
N ILE A 202 10.86 13.77 -4.99
CA ILE A 202 11.02 12.64 -4.07
C ILE A 202 11.73 11.52 -4.82
N VAL A 203 12.81 11.01 -4.24
CA VAL A 203 13.53 9.83 -4.76
C VAL A 203 13.48 8.73 -3.70
N VAL A 204 12.88 7.59 -4.03
CA VAL A 204 12.91 6.40 -3.17
C VAL A 204 13.96 5.45 -3.71
N HIS A 205 14.95 5.14 -2.90
CA HIS A 205 15.96 4.13 -3.22
C HIS A 205 15.64 2.88 -2.43
N ASP A 206 15.36 1.81 -3.14
CA ASP A 206 14.96 0.53 -2.56
C ASP A 206 15.86 -0.60 -3.06
N PRO A 207 16.84 -1.03 -2.25
CA PRO A 207 17.69 -2.17 -2.56
C PRO A 207 16.92 -3.49 -2.70
N SER A 208 15.75 -3.63 -2.07
CA SER A 208 14.97 -4.87 -2.04
C SER A 208 14.01 -5.02 -3.22
N GLY A 209 13.66 -3.90 -3.88
CA GLY A 209 12.70 -3.88 -4.99
C GLY A 209 11.26 -4.19 -4.59
N LEU A 210 10.89 -3.92 -3.34
CA LEU A 210 9.56 -4.17 -2.76
C LEU A 210 8.66 -2.92 -2.71
N THR A 211 9.23 -1.75 -2.95
CA THR A 211 8.53 -0.47 -2.87
C THR A 211 7.53 -0.37 -4.02
N GLU A 212 6.31 0.03 -3.68
CA GLU A 212 5.22 0.20 -4.64
C GLU A 212 4.53 1.54 -4.43
N LEU A 213 4.02 2.14 -5.50
CA LEU A 213 3.36 3.45 -5.50
C LEU A 213 2.01 3.36 -6.20
N LYS A 214 0.98 3.99 -5.63
CA LYS A 214 -0.34 4.09 -6.24
C LYS A 214 -0.99 5.47 -6.02
N PRO A 215 -1.48 6.15 -7.07
CA PRO A 215 -1.25 5.86 -8.48
C PRO A 215 0.21 6.13 -8.92
N ALA A 216 0.67 5.39 -9.93
CA ALA A 216 2.05 5.40 -10.42
C ALA A 216 2.27 6.31 -11.64
N ASP A 217 1.23 7.03 -12.10
CA ASP A 217 1.28 7.87 -13.29
C ASP A 217 2.32 8.99 -13.15
N GLY A 218 3.14 9.20 -14.18
CA GLY A 218 4.19 10.22 -14.16
C GLY A 218 5.40 9.91 -13.27
N ALA A 219 5.37 8.84 -12.47
CA ALA A 219 6.53 8.40 -11.70
C ALA A 219 7.53 7.63 -12.61
N ARG A 220 8.83 7.85 -12.38
CA ARG A 220 9.90 7.16 -13.10
C ARG A 220 10.43 6.01 -12.25
N PHE A 221 10.47 4.81 -12.82
CA PHE A 221 10.99 3.60 -12.18
C PHE A 221 12.25 3.14 -12.90
N GLU A 222 13.36 3.05 -12.18
CA GLU A 222 14.64 2.58 -12.70
C GLU A 222 15.06 1.31 -11.96
N TRP A 223 15.25 0.24 -12.70
CA TRP A 223 15.61 -1.07 -12.15
C TRP A 223 17.09 -1.35 -12.37
N GLY A 224 17.81 -1.58 -11.27
CA GLY A 224 19.26 -1.69 -11.24
C GLY A 224 19.77 -3.12 -11.06
N ALA A 225 20.75 -3.27 -10.16
CA ALA A 225 21.38 -4.54 -9.83
C ALA A 225 20.39 -5.55 -9.21
N PRO A 226 20.77 -6.84 -9.05
CA PRO A 226 20.01 -7.78 -8.25
C PRO A 226 19.68 -7.22 -6.87
N ALA A 227 18.45 -7.47 -6.42
CA ALA A 227 17.98 -6.98 -5.14
C ALA A 227 18.80 -7.55 -3.97
N VAL A 228 18.94 -6.76 -2.92
CA VAL A 228 19.60 -7.11 -1.66
C VAL A 228 18.77 -6.57 -0.50
N GLY A 229 18.95 -7.14 0.69
CA GLY A 229 18.24 -6.71 1.90
C GLY A 229 17.45 -7.85 2.52
N ARG A 230 16.52 -7.49 3.40
CA ARG A 230 15.64 -8.42 4.09
C ARG A 230 14.64 -9.00 3.10
N ASP A 231 14.55 -10.32 3.08
CA ASP A 231 13.41 -10.96 2.42
C ASP A 231 12.20 -10.82 3.35
N ALA A 232 11.20 -10.04 2.92
CA ALA A 232 10.01 -9.72 3.71
C ALA A 232 9.02 -10.89 3.73
N ASP A 233 9.52 -12.11 3.93
CA ASP A 233 8.81 -13.31 3.53
C ASP A 233 7.92 -13.89 4.63
N ARG A 234 6.87 -13.15 4.99
CA ARG A 234 5.71 -13.74 5.67
C ARG A 234 4.77 -14.44 4.69
N THR A 235 4.88 -14.14 3.40
CA THR A 235 3.93 -14.63 2.38
C THR A 235 4.29 -16.01 1.82
N GLN A 236 5.57 -16.44 1.84
CA GLN A 236 5.96 -17.82 1.49
C GLN A 236 5.31 -18.85 2.41
N MET A 237 5.07 -18.53 3.69
CA MET A 237 4.38 -19.42 4.62
C MET A 237 2.98 -19.83 4.13
N ARG A 238 2.33 -19.01 3.31
CA ARG A 238 1.03 -19.32 2.70
C ARG A 238 1.15 -20.21 1.46
N MET A 239 2.21 -20.05 0.67
CA MET A 239 2.41 -20.78 -0.60
C MET A 239 2.89 -22.23 -0.39
N GLU A 240 3.52 -22.54 0.74
CA GLU A 240 3.95 -23.92 1.04
C GLU A 240 2.79 -24.89 1.37
N GLY A 241 1.56 -24.38 1.51
CA GLY A 241 0.38 -25.18 1.90
C GLY A 241 -0.79 -25.21 0.92
N LEU A 242 -0.72 -24.53 -0.23
CA LEU A 242 -1.82 -24.47 -1.20
C LEU A 242 -1.53 -25.34 -2.42
N PRO A 243 -2.46 -26.21 -2.86
CA PRO A 243 -2.33 -26.86 -4.15
C PRO A 243 -2.32 -25.79 -5.25
N GLU A 244 -1.47 -25.96 -6.26
CA GLU A 244 -1.48 -25.10 -7.45
C GLU A 244 -2.91 -24.98 -7.99
N PRO A 245 -3.31 -23.81 -8.51
CA PRO A 245 -4.65 -23.63 -9.04
C PRO A 245 -4.90 -24.67 -10.12
N ALA A 246 -5.74 -25.65 -9.79
CA ALA A 246 -6.15 -26.69 -10.72
C ALA A 246 -6.74 -25.98 -11.94
N THR A 247 -6.10 -26.18 -13.10
CA THR A 247 -6.73 -25.91 -14.38
C THR A 247 -8.04 -26.67 -14.39
N MET A 248 -9.15 -25.96 -14.22
CA MET A 248 -10.48 -26.53 -14.39
C MET A 248 -10.66 -26.88 -15.88
N ALA A 249 -10.21 -28.08 -16.24
CA ALA A 249 -10.65 -28.75 -17.43
C ALA A 249 -12.13 -29.09 -17.21
N ALA A 250 -12.97 -28.55 -18.09
CA ALA A 250 -14.39 -28.83 -18.13
C ALA A 250 -14.60 -30.28 -18.57
N ASP A 251 -14.95 -31.15 -17.63
CA ASP A 251 -15.62 -32.41 -17.94
C ASP A 251 -17.06 -32.32 -17.42
N ALA A 252 -17.91 -31.77 -18.26
CA ALA A 252 -19.35 -31.94 -18.18
C ALA A 252 -19.75 -33.05 -19.13
N ASP A 253 -19.80 -34.30 -18.66
CA ASP A 253 -20.86 -35.22 -19.07
C ASP A 253 -20.97 -36.40 -18.10
N GLY A 254 -22.20 -36.71 -17.68
CA GLY A 254 -22.45 -37.75 -16.69
C GLY A 254 -23.84 -37.66 -16.08
N ALA A 255 -24.86 -37.47 -16.93
CA ALA A 255 -26.25 -37.61 -16.54
C ALA A 255 -26.51 -39.03 -16.01
N ALA A 256 -26.99 -39.11 -14.78
CA ALA A 256 -27.50 -40.34 -14.17
C ALA A 256 -28.81 -40.77 -14.82
N PRO A 257 -29.07 -42.09 -15.00
CA PRO A 257 -30.43 -42.58 -15.05
C PRO A 257 -30.84 -43.09 -13.66
N VAL A 258 -31.91 -42.51 -13.16
CA VAL A 258 -32.73 -42.99 -12.06
C VAL A 258 -33.42 -44.27 -12.53
N ALA A 259 -33.23 -45.39 -11.83
CA ALA A 259 -34.00 -46.62 -12.07
C ALA A 259 -34.93 -46.87 -10.88
N ASP A 260 -36.20 -46.89 -11.25
CA ASP A 260 -37.42 -46.98 -10.47
C ASP A 260 -37.59 -48.37 -9.82
N ALA A 261 -38.25 -48.39 -8.67
CA ALA A 261 -38.66 -49.60 -7.98
C ALA A 261 -40.06 -50.00 -8.44
N ALA A 262 -40.23 -51.25 -8.88
CA ALA A 262 -41.55 -51.85 -9.02
C ALA A 262 -41.50 -53.37 -8.76
N ASP A 263 -42.42 -53.79 -7.89
CA ASP A 263 -42.86 -55.15 -7.57
C ASP A 263 -43.07 -56.07 -8.79
N ALA A 264 -42.82 -57.38 -8.62
CA ALA A 264 -43.87 -58.42 -8.57
C ALA A 264 -43.30 -59.85 -8.81
N ASP A 265 -43.74 -60.76 -7.93
CA ASP A 265 -43.70 -62.25 -7.92
C ASP A 265 -42.35 -62.99 -7.81
#